data_AF-A0A3B9EP08-F1
#
_entry.id   AF-A0A3B9EP08-F1
#
_cell.length_a   1.000
_cell.length_b   1.000
_cell.length_c   1.000
_cell.angle_alpha   90.00
_cell.angle_beta   90.00
_cell.angle_gamma   90.00
#
_symmetry.space_group_name_H-M   'P 1'
#
loop_
_entity.id
_entity.type
_entity.pdbx_description
1 polymer ?
#
loop_
_entity_poly.entity_id
_entity_poly.type
_entity_poly.pdbx_seq_one_letter_code
_entity_poly.pdbx_strand_id
1 'polypeptide(L)'
;NFDRGTKHMWDNISAERFRRVEAVIRGYHTTIGGVLCALAVKMDAWSTLFPNMQVGGPGRRAEFIMTEMKQGMDRIQTIEDSAPMLAALE
;
A
#
# COMPACT_ATOMS: atom_id res chain seq x y z
N ASN A 1 -0.05 10.08 -12.49
CA ASN A 1 0.43 9.27 -13.64
C ASN A 1 -0.70 8.51 -14.34
N PHE A 2 -1.73 8.04 -13.61
CA PHE A 2 -2.94 7.38 -14.15
C PHE A 2 -3.68 8.15 -15.25
N ASP A 3 -4.02 9.42 -15.04
CA ASP A 3 -4.81 10.22 -16.00
C ASP A 3 -4.15 10.38 -17.38
N ARG A 4 -2.83 10.28 -17.44
CA ARG A 4 -2.09 10.44 -18.70
C ARG A 4 -2.13 9.17 -19.55
N GLY A 5 -2.03 8.00 -18.92
CA GLY A 5 -2.07 6.69 -19.60
C GLY A 5 -3.49 6.26 -20.01
N THR A 6 -4.53 6.69 -19.30
CA THR A 6 -5.92 6.32 -19.61
C THR A 6 -6.55 7.18 -20.70
N LYS A 7 -5.98 8.34 -21.03
CA LYS A 7 -6.55 9.28 -22.01
C LYS A 7 -6.62 8.71 -23.43
N HIS A 8 -5.57 8.01 -23.87
CA HIS A 8 -5.47 7.38 -25.19
C HIS A 8 -6.00 5.94 -25.25
N MET A 9 -6.37 5.38 -24.10
CA MET A 9 -6.89 4.02 -23.99
C MET A 9 -8.27 3.89 -24.64
N TRP A 10 -9.11 4.93 -24.50
CA TRP A 10 -10.48 4.97 -25.02
C TRP A 10 -10.54 5.17 -26.54
N ASP A 11 -9.49 5.75 -27.13
CA ASP A 11 -9.44 6.07 -28.56
C ASP A 11 -9.41 4.82 -29.45
N ASN A 12 -8.98 3.67 -28.93
CA ASN A 12 -8.84 2.42 -29.69
C ASN A 12 -9.11 1.20 -28.79
N ILE A 13 -10.36 1.09 -28.31
CA ILE A 13 -10.78 0.08 -27.32
C ILE A 13 -11.00 -1.29 -27.97
N SER A 14 -10.37 -2.32 -27.39
CA SER A 14 -10.60 -3.73 -27.72
C SER A 14 -10.91 -4.52 -26.46
N ALA A 15 -11.53 -5.69 -26.60
CA ALA A 15 -11.80 -6.57 -25.46
C ALA A 15 -10.53 -6.96 -24.70
N GLU A 16 -9.39 -7.07 -25.39
CA GLU A 16 -8.09 -7.34 -24.77
C GLU A 16 -7.58 -6.15 -23.97
N ARG A 17 -7.64 -4.94 -24.53
CA ARG A 17 -7.24 -3.71 -23.82
C ARG A 17 -8.10 -3.48 -22.59
N PHE A 18 -9.41 -3.70 -22.69
CA PHE A 18 -10.31 -3.61 -21.54
C PHE A 18 -9.88 -4.57 -20.41
N ARG A 19 -9.59 -5.84 -20.73
CA ARG A 19 -9.12 -6.81 -19.73
C ARG A 19 -7.79 -6.42 -19.08
N ARG A 20 -6.86 -5.86 -19.84
CA ARG A 20 -5.57 -5.37 -19.28
C ARG A 20 -5.79 -4.24 -18.29
N VAL A 21 -6.69 -3.32 -18.60
CA VAL A 21 -7.04 -2.18 -17.74
C VAL A 21 -7.75 -2.64 -16.48
N GLU A 22 -8.71 -3.57 -16.62
CA GLU A 22 -9.36 -4.20 -15.47
C GLU A 22 -8.34 -4.85 -14.53
N ALA A 23 -7.38 -5.59 -15.09
CA ALA A 23 -6.32 -6.25 -14.31
C ALA A 23 -5.45 -5.23 -13.55
N VAL A 24 -5.09 -4.11 -14.20
CA VAL A 24 -4.32 -3.03 -13.57
C VAL A 24 -5.12 -2.35 -12.46
N ILE A 25 -6.39 -2.01 -12.69
CA ILE A 25 -7.27 -1.41 -11.67
C ILE A 25 -7.43 -2.36 -10.48
N ARG A 26 -7.69 -3.64 -10.73
CA ARG A 26 -7.83 -4.65 -9.68
C ARG A 26 -6.53 -4.79 -8.87
N GLY A 27 -5.38 -4.86 -9.54
CA GLY A 27 -4.08 -4.93 -8.88
C GLY A 27 -3.77 -3.69 -8.03
N TYR A 28 -4.12 -2.48 -8.51
CA TYR A 28 -4.02 -1.26 -7.73
C TYR A 28 -4.85 -1.31 -6.46
N HIS A 29 -6.12 -1.70 -6.55
CA HIS A 29 -6.99 -1.80 -5.38
C HIS A 29 -6.50 -2.86 -4.38
N THR A 30 -6.01 -4.00 -4.85
CA THR A 30 -5.38 -5.00 -3.98
C THR A 30 -4.17 -4.42 -3.25
N THR A 31 -3.31 -3.67 -3.97
CA THR A 31 -2.12 -3.05 -3.39
C THR A 31 -2.48 -2.01 -2.34
N ILE A 32 -3.39 -1.09 -2.66
CA ILE A 32 -3.91 -0.07 -1.74
C ILE A 32 -4.51 -0.73 -0.50
N GLY A 33 -5.35 -1.76 -0.69
CA GLY A 33 -5.95 -2.52 0.41
C GLY A 33 -4.91 -3.18 1.30
N GLY A 34 -3.86 -3.77 0.71
CA GLY A 34 -2.76 -4.37 1.45
C GLY A 34 -1.98 -3.36 2.30
N VAL A 35 -1.63 -2.21 1.71
CA VAL A 35 -0.95 -1.11 2.42
C VAL A 35 -1.80 -0.60 3.58
N LEU A 36 -3.08 -0.28 3.34
CA LEU A 36 -3.98 0.25 4.37
C LEU A 36 -4.22 -0.76 5.49
N CYS A 37 -4.40 -2.03 5.16
CA CYS A 37 -4.60 -3.10 6.15
C CYS A 37 -3.37 -3.24 7.06
N ALA A 38 -2.18 -3.35 6.46
CA ALA A 38 -0.94 -3.49 7.23
C ALA A 38 -0.65 -2.27 8.11
N LEU A 39 -0.88 -1.06 7.58
CA LEU A 39 -0.73 0.17 8.36
C LEU A 39 -1.71 0.22 9.53
N ALA A 40 -2.99 -0.10 9.29
CA ALA A 40 -4.02 -0.11 10.32
C ALA A 40 -3.66 -1.07 11.47
N VAL A 41 -3.24 -2.30 11.15
CA VAL A 41 -2.82 -3.30 12.16
C VAL A 41 -1.64 -2.78 12.99
N LYS A 42 -0.65 -2.15 12.36
CA LYS A 42 0.53 -1.62 13.07
C LYS A 42 0.20 -0.44 13.96
N MET A 43 -0.65 0.48 13.50
CA MET A 43 -1.10 1.63 14.28
C MET A 43 -2.02 1.22 15.44
N ASP A 44 -2.87 0.21 15.25
CA ASP A 44 -3.71 -0.35 16.30
C ASP A 44 -2.89 -1.05 17.40
N ALA A 45 -1.86 -1.81 17.01
CA ALA A 45 -0.92 -2.40 17.96
C ALA A 45 -0.19 -1.31 18.78
N TRP A 46 0.24 -0.23 18.13
CA TRP A 46 0.87 0.91 18.79
C TRP A 46 -0.08 1.59 19.79
N SER A 47 -1.31 1.91 19.38
CA SER A 47 -2.28 2.59 20.24
C SER A 47 -2.70 1.71 21.43
N THR A 48 -2.77 0.40 21.23
CA THR A 48 -3.07 -0.57 22.29
C THR A 48 -1.94 -0.66 23.32
N LEU A 49 -0.68 -0.69 22.87
CA LEU A 49 0.49 -0.79 23.75
C LEU A 49 0.86 0.53 24.43
N PHE A 50 0.61 1.66 23.76
CA PHE A 50 0.98 3.00 24.21
C PHE A 50 -0.21 3.97 24.16
N PRO A 51 -1.29 3.72 24.93
CA PRO A 51 -2.56 4.45 24.82
C PRO A 51 -2.47 5.92 25.28
N ASN A 52 -1.44 6.28 26.04
CA ASN A 52 -1.18 7.64 26.47
C ASN A 52 0.33 7.86 26.69
N MET A 53 0.72 9.09 27.00
CA MET A 53 2.13 9.47 27.17
C MET A 53 2.81 8.85 28.40
N GLN A 54 2.03 8.36 29.38
CA GLN A 54 2.57 7.80 30.62
C GLN A 54 2.91 6.30 30.51
N VAL A 55 2.43 5.63 29.46
CA VAL A 55 2.68 4.21 29.23
C VAL A 55 3.81 4.04 28.22
N GLY A 56 4.80 3.21 28.58
CA GLY A 56 5.96 2.91 27.74
C GLY A 56 6.93 4.08 27.64
N GLY A 57 8.01 4.04 28.44
CA GLY A 57 9.07 5.02 28.37
C GLY A 57 9.76 5.04 26.99
N PRO A 58 10.59 6.06 26.70
CA PRO A 58 11.21 6.26 25.39
C PRO A 58 11.94 5.02 24.86
N GLY A 59 12.66 4.29 25.72
CA GLY A 59 13.38 3.06 25.34
C GLY A 59 12.45 1.95 24.82
N ARG A 60 11.34 1.69 25.51
CA ARG A 60 10.37 0.65 25.11
C ARG A 60 9.63 1.02 23.82
N ARG A 61 9.35 2.30 23.61
CA ARG A 61 8.78 2.82 22.37
C ARG A 61 9.75 2.66 21.20
N ALA A 62 11.02 3.02 21.42
CA ALA A 62 12.07 2.85 20.42
C ALA A 62 12.26 1.37 20.07
N GLU A 63 12.29 0.49 21.07
CA GLU A 63 12.34 -0.96 20.87
C GLU A 63 11.19 -1.44 19.99
N PHE A 64 9.94 -1.12 20.33
CA PHE A 64 8.77 -1.50 19.54
C PHE A 64 8.84 -0.96 18.10
N ILE A 65 9.31 0.28 17.91
CA ILE A 65 9.49 0.84 16.57
C ILE A 65 10.49 0.00 15.77
N MET A 66 11.63 -0.33 16.38
CA MET A 66 12.72 -1.01 15.70
C MET A 66 12.43 -2.48 15.42
N THR A 67 11.70 -3.18 16.31
CA THR A 67 11.44 -4.62 16.19
C THR A 67 10.11 -4.91 15.51
N GLU A 68 9.05 -4.17 15.84
CA GLU A 68 7.69 -4.48 15.38
C GLU A 68 7.24 -3.59 14.23
N MET A 69 7.41 -2.27 14.34
CA MET A 69 6.91 -1.34 13.33
C MET A 69 7.73 -1.43 12.05
N LYS A 70 9.06 -1.34 12.15
CA LYS A 70 9.96 -1.33 11.00
C LYS A 70 9.75 -2.55 10.09
N GLN A 71 9.71 -3.76 10.65
CA GLN A 71 9.46 -4.98 9.89
C GLN A 71 8.10 -4.94 9.16
N GLY A 72 7.08 -4.35 9.78
CA GLY A 72 5.78 -4.11 9.14
C GLY A 72 5.88 -3.15 7.96
N MET A 73 6.60 -2.05 8.14
CA MET A 73 6.79 -1.03 7.11
C MET A 73 7.61 -1.56 5.94
N ASP A 74 8.63 -2.39 6.17
CA ASP A 74 9.41 -3.03 5.10
C ASP A 74 8.51 -3.93 4.22
N ARG A 75 7.54 -4.62 4.82
CA ARG A 75 6.53 -5.39 4.08
C ARG A 75 5.56 -4.50 3.31
N ILE A 76 5.16 -3.37 3.89
CA ILE A 76 4.30 -2.37 3.21
C ILE A 76 4.99 -1.85 1.97
N GLN A 77 6.28 -1.51 2.06
CA GLN A 77 7.08 -1.07 0.91
C GLN A 77 7.08 -2.12 -0.20
N THR A 78 7.28 -3.40 0.17
CA THR A 78 7.25 -4.51 -0.80
C THR A 78 5.89 -4.63 -1.50
N ILE A 79 4.79 -4.40 -0.78
CA ILE A 79 3.43 -4.41 -1.34
C ILE A 79 3.27 -3.24 -2.31
N GLU A 80 3.69 -2.04 -1.93
CA GLU A 80 3.63 -0.85 -2.78
C GLU A 80 4.47 -1.00 -4.06
N ASP A 81 5.67 -1.54 -3.95
CA ASP A 81 6.58 -1.79 -5.07
C ASP A 81 6.01 -2.82 -6.06
N SER A 82 5.10 -3.69 -5.60
CA SER A 82 4.39 -4.65 -6.44
C SER A 82 3.19 -4.05 -7.20
N ALA A 83 2.89 -2.76 -6.98
CA ALA A 83 1.81 -2.08 -7.67
C ALA A 83 1.99 -2.17 -9.19
N PRO A 84 0.97 -2.59 -9.95
CA PRO A 84 1.07 -2.61 -11.41
C PRO A 84 1.28 -1.18 -11.94
N MET A 85 2.38 -0.93 -12.66
CA MET A 85 2.62 0.39 -13.25
C MET A 85 1.75 0.59 -14.49
N LEU A 86 1.00 1.70 -14.53
CA LEU A 86 0.19 2.06 -15.71
C LEU A 86 1.02 2.32 -16.97
N ALA A 87 2.29 2.69 -16.81
CA ALA A 87 3.23 2.84 -17.93
C ALA A 87 3.47 1.50 -18.67
N ALA A 88 3.13 0.35 -18.08
CA ALA A 88 3.20 -0.96 -18.76
C ALA A 88 2.02 -1.21 -19.71
N LEU A 89 1.07 -0.27 -19.84
CA LEU A 89 -0.07 -0.35 -20.76
C LEU A 89 0.17 0.38 -22.11
N GLU A 90 1.31 1.05 -22.27
CA GLU A 90 1.71 1.73 -23.53
C GLU A 90 2.14 0.73 -24.62
#